data_AF-A0A835VQU3-F1
#
_entry.id   AF-A0A835VQU3-F1
#
_cell.length_a   1.000
_cell.length_b   1.000
_cell.length_c   1.000
_cell.angle_alpha   90.00
_cell.angle_beta   90.00
_cell.angle_gamma   90.00
#
_symmetry.space_group_name_H-M   'P 1'
#
loop_
_entity.id
_entity.type
_entity.pdbx_description
1 polymer ?
#
loop_
_entity_poly.entity_id
_entity_poly.type
_entity_poly.pdbx_seq_one_letter_code
_entity_poly.pdbx_strand_id
1 'polypeptide(L)'
;MHLQHSPVLTRSGPQARRACSAAPGSHWHGGASVRSCVARAQASKANVATVKGGLLSLVGNTSRGVSTSPSDLKAIQEAVAELKAAGAGATTTGPQQSGTWELLWTSEKETLFILERAPLFGTKAGDVYQVIDIGGGYLQNVITFPPEGSFIVDSSLAAEGPQRVAFSFNAATLKLPGGRKLGLPPFGKGWFDNLYLDEDLRVSYDSRGDTLITRRAGPPRRFT
;
A
#
# COMPACT_ATOMS: atom_id res chain seq x y z
N MET A 1 32.85 23.95 54.31
CA MET A 1 31.63 23.21 54.69
C MET A 1 32.04 21.78 54.97
N HIS A 2 31.81 21.33 56.20
CA HIS A 2 32.33 20.10 56.79
C HIS A 2 31.48 18.85 56.43
N LEU A 3 32.17 17.71 56.47
CA LEU A 3 31.74 16.30 56.43
C LEU A 3 30.41 15.98 57.14
N GLN A 4 29.69 14.93 56.69
CA GLN A 4 29.55 13.67 57.46
C GLN A 4 28.67 12.60 56.77
N HIS A 5 29.04 11.35 57.06
CA HIS A 5 28.39 10.08 56.71
C HIS A 5 27.63 9.53 57.92
N SER A 6 26.58 8.73 57.63
CA SER A 6 26.00 7.61 58.42
C SER A 6 25.13 7.92 59.66
N PRO A 7 24.42 6.93 60.24
CA PRO A 7 23.62 5.80 59.70
C PRO A 7 22.22 5.69 60.40
N VAL A 8 21.33 4.73 60.08
CA VAL A 8 20.45 4.02 61.07
C VAL A 8 19.88 2.71 60.46
N LEU A 9 19.87 1.68 61.31
CA LEU A 9 19.46 0.28 61.15
C LEU A 9 17.93 0.01 61.27
N THR A 10 17.50 -1.05 60.57
CA THR A 10 16.50 -2.11 60.90
C THR A 10 15.11 -1.77 61.45
N ARG A 11 14.07 -2.34 60.80
CA ARG A 11 13.06 -3.16 61.49
C ARG A 11 12.33 -4.15 60.56
N SER A 12 12.04 -5.30 61.14
CA SER A 12 11.46 -6.55 60.65
C SER A 12 9.92 -6.58 60.55
N GLY A 13 9.35 -7.41 59.65
CA GLY A 13 7.97 -7.93 59.76
C GLY A 13 7.28 -8.26 58.41
N PRO A 14 6.27 -9.18 58.36
CA PRO A 14 6.34 -10.32 57.42
C PRO A 14 5.13 -10.50 56.46
N GLN A 15 5.25 -11.51 55.57
CA GLN A 15 4.19 -12.24 54.82
C GLN A 15 3.46 -11.42 53.72
N ALA A 16 3.05 -11.96 52.55
CA ALA A 16 2.63 -13.31 52.23
C ALA A 16 2.93 -13.68 50.76
N ARG A 17 3.28 -14.94 50.56
CA ARG A 17 3.22 -15.63 49.27
C ARG A 17 1.75 -15.79 48.86
N ARG A 18 1.42 -15.48 47.60
CA ARG A 18 0.29 -16.11 46.91
C ARG A 18 0.78 -16.69 45.60
N ALA A 19 1.06 -17.99 45.64
CA ALA A 19 1.16 -18.83 44.46
C ALA A 19 -0.25 -18.96 43.85
N CYS A 20 -0.38 -18.72 42.56
CA CYS A 20 -1.56 -19.14 41.80
C CYS A 20 -1.55 -20.67 41.79
N SER A 21 -2.45 -21.27 42.57
CA SER A 21 -2.72 -22.71 42.52
C SER A 21 -3.77 -22.95 41.43
N ALA A 22 -3.38 -23.67 40.39
CA ALA A 22 -4.30 -24.14 39.36
C ALA A 22 -5.14 -25.27 39.95
N ALA A 23 -6.47 -25.11 39.95
CA ALA A 23 -7.40 -26.18 40.29
C ALA A 23 -7.50 -27.18 39.13
N PRO A 24 -7.40 -28.51 39.36
CA PRO A 24 -7.69 -29.51 38.35
C PRO A 24 -9.19 -29.84 38.40
N GLY A 25 -9.89 -29.64 37.29
CA GLY A 25 -11.28 -30.07 37.18
C GLY A 25 -12.13 -29.22 36.25
N SER A 26 -11.88 -29.27 34.95
CA SER A 26 -12.94 -29.09 33.97
C SER A 26 -12.56 -29.80 32.67
N HIS A 27 -13.51 -30.56 32.15
CA HIS A 27 -13.40 -31.27 30.89
C HIS A 27 -13.16 -30.26 29.76
N TRP A 28 -12.07 -30.44 29.02
CA TRP A 28 -11.75 -29.68 27.83
C TRP A 28 -12.72 -30.04 26.70
N HIS A 29 -13.77 -29.24 26.49
CA HIS A 29 -14.47 -29.17 25.20
C HIS A 29 -13.74 -28.20 24.25
N GLY A 30 -12.53 -28.57 23.82
CA GLY A 30 -11.67 -27.74 22.95
C GLY A 30 -12.08 -27.66 21.47
N GLY A 31 -13.17 -28.34 21.05
CA GLY A 31 -13.52 -28.49 19.63
C GLY A 31 -14.41 -27.39 19.03
N ALA A 32 -15.22 -26.69 19.84
CA ALA A 32 -16.22 -25.74 19.34
C ALA A 32 -15.63 -24.35 19.00
N SER A 33 -14.61 -23.90 19.75
CA SER A 33 -14.00 -22.58 19.58
C SER A 33 -13.17 -22.47 18.30
N VAL A 34 -12.42 -23.53 17.95
CA VAL A 34 -11.55 -23.55 16.76
C VAL A 34 -12.36 -23.64 15.45
N ARG A 35 -13.48 -24.37 15.44
CA ARG A 35 -14.34 -24.45 14.25
C ARG A 35 -15.02 -23.12 13.92
N SER A 36 -15.39 -22.36 14.96
CA SER A 36 -16.04 -21.05 14.83
C SER A 36 -15.09 -19.97 14.27
N CYS A 37 -13.83 -19.93 14.73
CA CYS A 37 -12.85 -18.96 14.23
C CYS A 37 -12.43 -19.24 12.77
N VAL A 38 -12.29 -20.52 12.40
CA VAL A 38 -11.97 -20.93 11.01
C VAL A 38 -13.12 -20.56 10.06
N ALA A 39 -14.37 -20.86 10.44
CA ALA A 39 -15.53 -20.51 9.62
C ALA A 39 -15.66 -18.98 9.42
N ARG A 40 -15.40 -18.19 10.47
CA ARG A 40 -15.43 -16.71 10.38
C ARG A 40 -14.32 -16.16 9.49
N ALA A 41 -13.11 -16.69 9.58
CA ALA A 41 -11.98 -16.29 8.73
C ALA A 41 -12.21 -16.69 7.26
N GLN A 42 -12.89 -17.80 7.01
CA GLN A 42 -13.23 -18.23 5.66
C GLN A 42 -14.34 -17.38 5.05
N ALA A 43 -15.36 -17.02 5.85
CA ALA A 43 -16.41 -16.09 5.44
C ALA A 43 -15.85 -14.67 5.17
N SER A 44 -14.90 -14.18 5.97
CA SER A 44 -14.27 -12.88 5.73
C SER A 44 -13.44 -12.89 4.44
N LYS A 45 -12.67 -13.95 4.17
CA LYS A 45 -11.94 -14.12 2.92
C LYS A 45 -12.86 -14.17 1.70
N ALA A 46 -13.97 -14.89 1.79
CA ALA A 46 -14.97 -14.95 0.71
C ALA A 46 -15.61 -13.58 0.45
N ASN A 47 -15.88 -12.81 1.51
CA ASN A 47 -16.36 -11.43 1.38
C ASN A 47 -15.32 -10.55 0.66
N VAL A 48 -14.06 -10.57 1.10
CA VAL A 48 -12.97 -9.80 0.47
C VAL A 48 -12.81 -10.15 -1.01
N ALA A 49 -12.87 -11.44 -1.37
CA ALA A 49 -12.82 -11.88 -2.76
C ALA A 49 -13.99 -11.32 -3.59
N THR A 50 -15.18 -11.22 -3.01
CA THR A 50 -16.38 -10.68 -3.66
C THR A 50 -16.23 -9.16 -3.89
N VAL A 51 -15.82 -8.42 -2.86
CA VAL A 51 -15.55 -6.97 -2.96
C VAL A 51 -14.48 -6.68 -4.00
N LYS A 52 -13.39 -7.44 -3.98
CA LYS A 52 -12.31 -7.34 -4.97
C LYS A 52 -12.80 -7.61 -6.39
N GLY A 53 -13.58 -8.66 -6.60
CA GLY A 53 -14.17 -8.97 -7.90
C GLY A 53 -15.07 -7.84 -8.42
N GLY A 54 -15.93 -7.30 -7.56
CA GLY A 54 -16.77 -6.15 -7.85
C GLY A 54 -15.96 -4.90 -8.21
N LEU A 55 -14.94 -4.57 -7.41
CA LEU A 55 -14.04 -3.45 -7.67
C LEU A 55 -13.34 -3.58 -9.02
N LEU A 56 -12.78 -4.76 -9.32
CA LEU A 56 -12.08 -5.02 -10.59
C LEU A 56 -13.02 -4.88 -11.79
N SER A 57 -14.26 -5.36 -11.67
CA SER A 57 -15.28 -5.18 -12.71
C SER A 57 -15.66 -3.70 -12.92
N LEU A 58 -15.75 -2.91 -11.85
CA LEU A 58 -16.05 -1.48 -11.94
C LEU A 58 -14.91 -0.73 -12.63
N VAL A 59 -13.68 -0.87 -12.12
CA VAL A 59 -12.54 -0.11 -12.64
C VAL A 59 -12.18 -0.48 -14.08
N GLY A 60 -12.42 -1.72 -14.50
CA GLY A 60 -12.17 -2.18 -15.86
C GLY A 60 -12.90 -1.37 -16.94
N ASN A 61 -14.02 -0.71 -16.60
CA ASN A 61 -14.84 0.07 -17.53
C ASN A 61 -14.57 1.58 -17.51
N THR A 62 -13.56 2.04 -16.76
CA THR A 62 -13.34 3.47 -16.49
C THR A 62 -12.11 4.07 -17.18
N SER A 63 -11.50 3.34 -18.12
CA SER A 63 -10.29 3.79 -18.82
C SER A 63 -9.18 4.25 -17.86
N ARG A 64 -8.90 3.45 -16.82
CA ARG A 64 -7.95 3.75 -15.73
C ARG A 64 -8.27 4.99 -14.90
N GLY A 65 -9.52 5.42 -14.90
CA GLY A 65 -10.02 6.56 -14.15
C GLY A 65 -10.49 7.71 -15.01
N VAL A 66 -10.06 7.80 -16.28
CA VAL A 66 -10.37 8.91 -17.19
C VAL A 66 -11.87 9.06 -17.44
N SER A 67 -12.60 7.95 -17.54
CA SER A 67 -14.04 7.95 -17.83
C SER A 67 -14.89 7.55 -16.63
N THR A 68 -14.42 7.80 -15.40
CA THR A 68 -15.17 7.46 -14.17
C THR A 68 -16.39 8.36 -14.00
N SER A 69 -17.59 7.78 -14.02
CA SER A 69 -18.82 8.52 -13.71
C SER A 69 -18.94 8.81 -12.20
N PRO A 70 -19.77 9.79 -11.76
CA PRO A 70 -20.00 10.02 -10.33
C PRO A 70 -20.55 8.78 -9.59
N SER A 71 -21.39 7.97 -10.23
CA SER A 71 -21.90 6.73 -9.66
C SER A 71 -20.81 5.66 -9.53
N ASP A 72 -19.94 5.52 -10.55
CA ASP A 72 -18.83 4.57 -10.49
C ASP A 72 -17.82 5.00 -9.43
N LEU A 73 -17.52 6.30 -9.34
CA LEU A 73 -16.63 6.84 -8.32
C LEU A 73 -17.13 6.50 -6.91
N LYS A 74 -18.43 6.70 -6.67
CA LYS A 74 -19.05 6.33 -5.39
C LYS A 74 -18.91 4.84 -5.10
N ALA A 75 -19.24 3.98 -6.07
CA ALA A 75 -19.15 2.53 -5.90
C ALA A 75 -17.70 2.05 -5.69
N ILE A 76 -16.73 2.65 -6.39
CA ILE A 76 -15.30 2.40 -6.21
C ILE A 76 -14.87 2.80 -4.79
N GLN A 77 -15.28 3.98 -4.30
CA GLN A 77 -14.95 4.45 -2.97
C GLN A 77 -15.54 3.56 -1.86
N GLU A 78 -16.77 3.07 -2.04
CA GLU A 78 -17.39 2.10 -1.13
C GLU A 78 -16.60 0.78 -1.07
N ALA A 79 -16.25 0.21 -2.22
CA ALA A 79 -15.44 -1.01 -2.28
C ALA A 79 -14.02 -0.81 -1.72
N VAL A 80 -13.40 0.36 -1.95
CA VAL A 80 -12.10 0.72 -1.34
C VAL A 80 -12.21 0.84 0.18
N ALA A 81 -13.31 1.38 0.71
CA ALA A 81 -13.54 1.46 2.14
C ALA A 81 -13.66 0.06 2.78
N GLU A 82 -14.33 -0.88 2.12
CA GLU A 82 -14.42 -2.28 2.57
C GLU A 82 -13.07 -2.98 2.53
N LEU A 83 -12.29 -2.82 1.46
CA LEU A 83 -10.93 -3.37 1.37
C LEU A 83 -9.99 -2.76 2.42
N LYS A 84 -10.11 -1.45 2.69
CA LYS A 84 -9.38 -0.79 3.77
C LYS A 84 -9.72 -1.39 5.14
N ALA A 85 -11.00 -1.65 5.41
CA ALA A 85 -11.42 -2.30 6.65
C ALA A 85 -10.86 -3.72 6.76
N ALA A 86 -10.79 -4.47 5.65
CA ALA A 86 -10.19 -5.79 5.61
C ALA A 86 -8.65 -5.78 5.79
N GLY A 87 -7.98 -4.73 5.31
CA GLY A 87 -6.55 -4.50 5.46
C GLY A 87 -6.14 -3.84 6.78
N ALA A 88 -7.09 -3.48 7.65
CA ALA A 88 -6.82 -2.78 8.89
C ALA A 88 -5.90 -3.60 9.82
N GLY A 89 -4.83 -2.97 10.30
CA GLY A 89 -3.84 -3.61 11.18
C GLY A 89 -2.85 -4.53 10.46
N ALA A 90 -2.96 -4.72 9.14
CA ALA A 90 -1.97 -5.46 8.37
C ALA A 90 -0.68 -4.63 8.20
N THR A 91 0.46 -5.31 8.20
CA THR A 91 1.72 -4.71 7.75
C THR A 91 1.83 -4.88 6.24
N THR A 92 1.78 -3.77 5.51
CA THR A 92 1.81 -3.71 4.05
C THR A 92 3.09 -3.07 3.51
N THR A 93 4.07 -2.80 4.40
CA THR A 93 5.43 -2.33 4.09
C THR A 93 6.47 -3.45 4.08
N GLY A 94 6.03 -4.71 4.13
CA GLY A 94 6.89 -5.89 4.03
C GLY A 94 7.35 -6.23 2.60
N PRO A 95 8.15 -7.28 2.42
CA PRO A 95 8.68 -7.70 1.12
C PRO A 95 7.61 -7.97 0.05
N GLN A 96 6.39 -8.31 0.46
CA GLN A 96 5.26 -8.55 -0.43
C GLN A 96 4.88 -7.30 -1.24
N GLN A 97 5.19 -6.10 -0.74
CA GLN A 97 4.95 -4.86 -1.49
C GLN A 97 5.91 -4.70 -2.67
N SER A 98 7.11 -5.27 -2.59
CA SER A 98 8.09 -5.19 -3.67
C SER A 98 7.53 -5.87 -4.93
N GLY A 99 7.48 -5.13 -6.02
CA GLY A 99 6.92 -5.58 -7.29
C GLY A 99 6.83 -4.47 -8.31
N THR A 100 6.54 -4.85 -9.55
CA THR A 100 6.01 -3.93 -10.56
C THR A 100 4.50 -3.99 -10.52
N TRP A 101 3.87 -2.83 -10.27
CA TRP A 101 2.43 -2.68 -10.11
C TRP A 101 1.86 -1.90 -11.29
N GLU A 102 0.92 -2.47 -12.03
CA GLU A 102 0.27 -1.84 -13.17
C GLU A 102 -1.02 -1.14 -12.72
N LEU A 103 -1.23 0.07 -13.21
CA LEU A 103 -2.40 0.88 -12.90
C LEU A 103 -3.68 0.30 -13.49
N LEU A 104 -4.64 0.00 -12.61
CA LEU A 104 -6.01 -0.30 -12.98
C LEU A 104 -6.90 0.94 -12.91
N TRP A 105 -6.67 1.81 -11.92
CA TRP A 105 -7.47 3.01 -11.70
C TRP A 105 -6.76 4.01 -10.79
N THR A 106 -6.96 5.31 -11.04
CA THR A 106 -6.53 6.38 -10.13
C THR A 106 -7.53 7.54 -10.12
N SER A 107 -7.59 8.26 -9.00
CA SER A 107 -8.22 9.60 -8.93
C SER A 107 -7.23 10.75 -9.19
N GLU A 108 -5.93 10.45 -9.30
CA GLU A 108 -4.87 11.45 -9.39
C GLU A 108 -4.96 12.26 -10.68
N LYS A 109 -5.26 13.55 -10.54
CA LYS A 109 -5.49 14.47 -11.65
C LYS A 109 -4.31 14.56 -12.63
N GLU A 110 -3.07 14.56 -12.15
CA GLU A 110 -1.89 14.68 -13.01
C GLU A 110 -1.71 13.46 -13.90
N THR A 111 -1.85 12.26 -13.33
CA THR A 111 -1.82 11.01 -14.09
C THR A 111 -2.99 10.97 -15.09
N LEU A 112 -4.21 11.30 -14.65
CA LEU A 112 -5.38 11.35 -15.53
C LEU A 112 -5.20 12.35 -16.68
N PHE A 113 -4.62 13.52 -16.41
CA PHE A 113 -4.32 14.53 -17.43
C PHE A 113 -3.36 13.98 -18.49
N ILE A 114 -2.28 13.29 -18.09
CA ILE A 114 -1.35 12.66 -19.04
C ILE A 114 -2.06 11.58 -19.86
N LEU A 115 -2.88 10.74 -19.22
CA LEU A 115 -3.64 9.68 -19.88
C LEU A 115 -4.61 10.23 -20.93
N GLU A 116 -5.34 11.31 -20.60
CA GLU A 116 -6.31 11.97 -21.48
C GLU A 116 -5.63 12.71 -22.63
N ARG A 117 -4.49 13.37 -22.36
CA ARG A 117 -3.85 14.31 -23.29
C ARG A 117 -2.79 13.69 -24.19
N ALA A 118 -2.31 12.48 -23.89
CA ALA A 118 -1.33 11.78 -24.72
C ALA A 118 -1.63 11.81 -26.25
N PRO A 119 -2.89 11.61 -26.71
CA PRO A 119 -3.25 11.75 -28.13
C PRO A 119 -2.94 13.12 -28.76
N LEU A 120 -3.01 14.21 -27.99
CA LEU A 120 -2.69 15.55 -28.48
C LEU A 120 -1.21 15.74 -28.77
N PHE A 121 -0.35 14.89 -28.19
CA PHE A 121 1.09 14.88 -28.43
C PHE A 121 1.50 13.83 -29.48
N GLY A 122 0.54 13.32 -30.27
CA GLY A 122 0.79 12.34 -31.32
C GLY A 122 1.14 10.94 -30.80
N THR A 123 0.83 10.65 -29.54
CA THR A 123 1.10 9.36 -28.90
C THR A 123 -0.15 8.79 -28.22
N LYS A 124 -0.10 7.54 -27.75
CA LYS A 124 -1.14 6.99 -26.86
C LYS A 124 -0.53 6.83 -25.48
N ALA A 125 -1.32 7.03 -24.43
CA ALA A 125 -0.88 6.59 -23.11
C ALA A 125 -0.96 5.06 -23.06
N GLY A 126 0.20 4.41 -23.13
CA GLY A 126 0.35 2.97 -22.91
C GLY A 126 0.21 2.63 -21.44
N ASP A 127 0.81 1.53 -21.01
CA ASP A 127 0.76 1.06 -19.64
C ASP A 127 1.37 2.06 -18.65
N VAL A 128 0.79 2.11 -17.45
CA VAL A 128 1.27 2.90 -16.32
C VAL A 128 1.68 1.96 -15.20
N TYR A 129 2.89 2.13 -14.70
CA TYR A 129 3.46 1.28 -13.67
C TYR A 129 3.98 2.09 -12.49
N GLN A 130 3.93 1.47 -11.32
CA GLN A 130 4.73 1.83 -10.18
C GLN A 130 5.59 0.64 -9.76
N VAL A 131 6.89 0.78 -9.87
CA VAL A 131 7.88 -0.19 -9.40
C VAL A 131 8.21 0.16 -7.96
N ILE A 132 8.10 -0.81 -7.06
CA ILE A 132 8.47 -0.66 -5.66
C ILE A 132 9.50 -1.73 -5.32
N ASP A 133 10.61 -1.30 -4.73
CA ASP A 133 11.62 -2.17 -4.14
C ASP A 133 11.91 -1.68 -2.70
N ILE A 134 11.25 -2.34 -1.74
CA ILE A 134 11.39 -2.00 -0.31
C ILE A 134 12.81 -2.27 0.18
N GLY A 135 13.42 -3.38 -0.21
CA GLY A 135 14.77 -3.75 0.22
C GLY A 135 15.84 -2.83 -0.36
N GLY A 136 15.65 -2.37 -1.61
CA GLY A 136 16.53 -1.43 -2.28
C GLY A 136 16.25 0.04 -2.02
N GLY A 137 15.20 0.38 -1.26
CA GLY A 137 14.83 1.78 -0.98
C GLY A 137 14.48 2.58 -2.23
N TYR A 138 13.85 1.95 -3.22
CA TYR A 138 13.65 2.52 -4.55
C TYR A 138 12.20 2.41 -5.03
N LEU A 139 11.68 3.51 -5.58
CA LEU A 139 10.38 3.58 -6.25
C LEU A 139 10.55 4.19 -7.64
N GLN A 140 9.79 3.71 -8.62
CA GLN A 140 9.75 4.29 -9.96
C GLN A 140 8.30 4.41 -10.44
N ASN A 141 7.87 5.60 -10.82
CA ASN A 141 6.62 5.78 -11.56
C ASN A 141 6.93 5.84 -13.06
N VAL A 142 6.14 5.14 -13.87
CA VAL A 142 6.36 5.01 -15.31
C VAL A 142 5.04 5.16 -16.04
N ILE A 143 4.98 6.03 -17.04
CA ILE A 143 3.92 6.08 -18.05
C ILE A 143 4.58 5.78 -19.39
N THR A 144 4.15 4.73 -20.07
CA THR A 144 4.68 4.39 -21.41
C THR A 144 3.90 5.10 -22.51
N PHE A 145 4.56 5.37 -23.63
CA PHE A 145 3.98 6.07 -24.78
C PHE A 145 4.22 5.28 -26.06
N PRO A 146 3.35 4.33 -26.45
CA PRO A 146 3.54 3.56 -27.68
C PRO A 146 3.45 4.43 -28.94
N PRO A 147 4.21 4.10 -30.02
CA PRO A 147 5.09 2.94 -30.15
C PRO A 147 6.45 3.09 -29.45
N GLU A 148 6.88 4.32 -29.14
CA GLU A 148 8.14 4.59 -28.45
C GLU A 148 8.04 5.84 -27.56
N GLY A 149 8.61 5.74 -26.35
CA GLY A 149 8.64 6.82 -25.37
C GLY A 149 8.11 6.39 -24.00
N SER A 150 8.44 7.18 -22.99
CA SER A 150 7.98 6.99 -21.62
C SER A 150 8.27 8.21 -20.76
N PHE A 151 7.40 8.51 -19.81
CA PHE A 151 7.72 9.39 -18.69
C PHE A 151 8.09 8.55 -17.48
N ILE A 152 9.30 8.73 -16.96
CA ILE A 152 9.85 7.95 -15.85
C ILE A 152 10.21 8.92 -14.72
N VAL A 153 9.77 8.61 -13.51
CA VAL A 153 10.15 9.34 -12.29
C VAL A 153 10.76 8.37 -11.31
N ASP A 154 12.05 8.57 -11.02
CA ASP A 154 12.82 7.79 -10.06
C ASP A 154 12.74 8.45 -8.68
N SER A 155 12.55 7.62 -7.66
CA SER A 155 12.38 8.06 -6.27
C SER A 155 13.17 7.18 -5.30
N SER A 156 13.64 7.78 -4.22
CA SER A 156 13.99 7.05 -3.00
C SER A 156 12.72 6.77 -2.21
N LEU A 157 12.67 5.68 -1.47
CA LEU A 157 11.58 5.37 -0.55
C LEU A 157 12.08 4.93 0.83
N ALA A 158 11.22 5.09 1.84
CA ALA A 158 11.40 4.52 3.17
C ALA A 158 10.04 4.10 3.75
N ALA A 159 10.00 2.96 4.44
CA ALA A 159 8.83 2.57 5.22
C ALA A 159 8.74 3.41 6.50
N GLU A 160 7.58 4.02 6.76
CA GLU A 160 7.31 4.86 7.93
C GLU A 160 6.17 4.26 8.77
N GLY A 161 6.35 3.01 9.18
CA GLY A 161 5.37 2.26 9.96
C GLY A 161 4.77 1.08 9.19
N PRO A 162 3.63 0.52 9.65
CA PRO A 162 3.11 -0.73 9.11
C PRO A 162 2.51 -0.59 7.71
N GLN A 163 2.01 0.58 7.34
CA GLN A 163 1.32 0.76 6.04
C GLN A 163 1.85 1.93 5.19
N ARG A 164 2.62 2.84 5.78
CA ARG A 164 3.08 4.07 5.13
C ARG A 164 4.43 3.85 4.46
N VAL A 165 4.55 4.34 3.23
CA VAL A 165 5.81 4.51 2.52
C VAL A 165 5.98 5.98 2.15
N ALA A 166 7.01 6.61 2.68
CA ALA A 166 7.46 7.92 2.24
C ALA A 166 8.36 7.79 1.01
N PHE A 167 8.31 8.77 0.13
CA PHE A 167 9.18 8.82 -1.04
C PHE A 167 9.66 10.25 -1.31
N SER A 168 10.81 10.37 -1.97
CA SER A 168 11.34 11.63 -2.48
C SER A 168 11.77 11.46 -3.94
N PHE A 169 11.35 12.39 -4.80
CA PHE A 169 11.72 12.34 -6.22
C PHE A 169 13.20 12.69 -6.40
N ASN A 170 13.91 11.85 -7.15
CA ASN A 170 15.34 11.99 -7.42
C ASN A 170 15.60 12.46 -8.85
N ALA A 171 14.79 12.01 -9.82
CA ALA A 171 14.93 12.37 -11.22
C ALA A 171 13.60 12.16 -11.96
N ALA A 172 13.35 12.98 -12.98
CA ALA A 172 12.27 12.77 -13.93
C ALA A 172 12.84 12.81 -15.35
N THR A 173 12.46 11.85 -16.18
CA THR A 173 12.94 11.72 -17.56
C THR A 173 11.76 11.51 -18.49
N LEU A 174 11.60 12.39 -19.46
CA LEU A 174 10.72 12.18 -20.61
C LEU A 174 11.55 11.61 -21.77
N LYS A 175 11.22 10.39 -22.16
CA LYS A 175 11.73 9.76 -23.38
C LYS A 175 10.79 10.04 -24.53
N LEU A 176 11.38 10.57 -25.60
CA LEU A 176 10.70 10.91 -26.83
C LEU A 176 11.06 9.91 -27.94
N PRO A 177 10.25 9.87 -29.01
CA PRO A 177 10.57 9.17 -30.25
C PRO A 177 12.01 9.43 -30.75
N GLY A 178 12.61 8.43 -31.40
CA GLY A 178 13.98 8.49 -31.91
C GLY A 178 15.07 8.50 -30.84
N GLY A 179 14.78 8.01 -29.63
CA GLY A 179 15.76 7.80 -28.56
C GLY A 179 16.18 9.06 -27.78
N ARG A 180 15.55 10.21 -28.03
CA ARG A 180 15.83 11.46 -27.32
C ARG A 180 15.35 11.38 -25.87
N LYS A 181 16.16 11.86 -24.93
CA LYS A 181 15.82 11.94 -23.50
C LYS A 181 15.85 13.40 -23.04
N LEU A 182 14.80 13.84 -22.36
CA LEU A 182 14.71 15.14 -21.72
C LEU A 182 14.62 14.93 -20.21
N GLY A 183 15.64 15.39 -19.48
CA GLY A 183 15.58 15.46 -18.03
C GLY A 183 14.66 16.60 -17.61
N LEU A 184 13.76 16.34 -16.68
CA LEU A 184 12.86 17.32 -16.08
C LEU A 184 13.29 17.50 -14.62
N PRO A 185 13.30 18.72 -14.08
CA PRO A 185 13.64 18.93 -12.69
C PRO A 185 12.73 18.08 -11.77
N PRO A 186 13.29 17.28 -10.85
CA PRO A 186 12.50 16.53 -9.90
C PRO A 186 12.07 17.46 -8.77
N PHE A 187 10.77 17.53 -8.48
CA PHE A 187 10.28 18.32 -7.35
C PHE A 187 9.23 17.55 -6.59
N GLY A 188 9.48 17.40 -5.29
CA GLY A 188 8.48 16.92 -4.36
C GLY A 188 8.91 15.68 -3.58
N LYS A 189 8.23 15.54 -2.47
CA LYS A 189 8.23 14.37 -1.61
C LYS A 189 6.79 14.11 -1.22
N GLY A 190 6.49 12.89 -0.86
CA GLY A 190 5.16 12.51 -0.46
C GLY A 190 5.19 11.21 0.31
N TRP A 191 4.01 10.71 0.59
CA TRP A 191 3.82 9.39 1.15
C TRP A 191 2.57 8.76 0.55
N PHE A 192 2.50 7.44 0.61
CA PHE A 192 1.26 6.71 0.40
C PHE A 192 1.11 5.64 1.47
N ASP A 193 -0.14 5.38 1.84
CA ASP A 193 -0.52 4.28 2.70
C ASP A 193 -1.12 3.17 1.83
N ASN A 194 -0.63 1.93 1.94
CA ASN A 194 -1.30 0.78 1.33
C ASN A 194 -2.46 0.35 2.23
N LEU A 195 -3.67 0.75 1.84
CA LEU A 195 -4.92 0.43 2.54
C LEU A 195 -5.23 -1.07 2.51
N TYR A 196 -4.88 -1.72 1.39
CA TYR A 196 -5.02 -3.14 1.18
C TYR A 196 -3.91 -3.64 0.25
N LEU A 197 -3.37 -4.82 0.55
CA LEU A 197 -2.33 -5.46 -0.25
C LEU A 197 -2.51 -6.98 -0.15
N ASP A 198 -2.58 -7.64 -1.30
CA ASP A 198 -2.47 -9.09 -1.41
C ASP A 198 -1.48 -9.48 -2.53
N GLU A 199 -1.56 -10.72 -2.99
CA GLU A 199 -0.65 -11.27 -4.00
C GLU A 199 -0.78 -10.58 -5.36
N ASP A 200 -1.94 -10.04 -5.71
CA ASP A 200 -2.24 -9.56 -7.06
C ASP A 200 -2.86 -8.16 -7.12
N LEU A 201 -3.37 -7.62 -6.00
CA LEU A 201 -3.99 -6.30 -5.89
C LEU A 201 -3.30 -5.46 -4.81
N ARG A 202 -3.09 -4.18 -5.12
CA ARG A 202 -2.73 -3.16 -4.14
C ARG A 202 -3.63 -1.94 -4.30
N VAL A 203 -4.22 -1.52 -3.17
CA VAL A 203 -5.01 -0.31 -3.05
C VAL A 203 -4.27 0.64 -2.11
N SER A 204 -3.91 1.82 -2.61
CA SER A 204 -3.15 2.82 -1.86
C SER A 204 -3.81 4.19 -1.89
N TYR A 205 -3.54 4.97 -0.86
CA TYR A 205 -3.98 6.36 -0.70
C TYR A 205 -2.76 7.24 -0.53
N ASP A 206 -2.60 8.29 -1.33
CA ASP A 206 -1.44 9.18 -1.28
C ASP A 206 -1.65 10.37 -0.32
N SER A 207 -0.58 11.15 -0.11
CA SER A 207 -0.58 12.32 0.75
C SER A 207 -1.49 13.48 0.31
N ARG A 208 -2.01 13.46 -0.93
CA ARG A 208 -2.99 14.44 -1.46
C ARG A 208 -4.42 13.90 -1.39
N GLY A 209 -4.55 12.64 -1.02
CA GLY A 209 -5.80 11.94 -0.89
C GLY A 209 -6.30 11.26 -2.15
N ASP A 210 -5.40 11.02 -3.09
CA ASP A 210 -5.69 10.26 -4.28
C ASP A 210 -5.59 8.76 -4.02
N THR A 211 -6.53 8.01 -4.61
CA THR A 211 -6.54 6.56 -4.51
C THR A 211 -5.94 5.96 -5.77
N LEU A 212 -5.00 5.02 -5.60
CA LEU A 212 -4.42 4.21 -6.66
C LEU A 212 -4.82 2.75 -6.44
N ILE A 213 -5.37 2.13 -7.47
CA ILE A 213 -5.67 0.70 -7.54
C ILE A 213 -4.78 0.10 -8.60
N THR A 214 -3.99 -0.90 -8.21
CA THR A 214 -2.98 -1.50 -9.09
C THR A 214 -3.01 -3.02 -9.00
N ARG A 215 -2.69 -3.68 -10.12
CA ARG A 215 -2.45 -5.13 -10.14
C ARG A 215 -0.97 -5.45 -10.18
N ARG A 216 -0.55 -6.58 -9.63
CA ARG A 216 0.83 -7.05 -9.76
C ARG A 216 1.10 -7.49 -11.19
N ALA A 217 2.13 -6.92 -11.80
CA ALA A 217 2.62 -7.29 -13.13
C ALA A 217 3.89 -8.18 -13.09
N GLY A 218 4.57 -8.23 -11.94
CA GLY A 218 5.76 -9.07 -11.76
C GLY A 218 6.67 -8.62 -10.61
N PRO A 219 7.89 -9.18 -10.53
CA PRO A 219 8.91 -8.70 -9.60
C PRO A 219 9.34 -7.27 -9.94
N PRO A 220 10.02 -6.55 -9.01
CA PRO A 220 10.52 -5.21 -9.29
C PRO A 220 11.39 -5.18 -10.56
N ARG A 221 10.92 -4.50 -11.61
CA ARG A 221 11.66 -4.30 -12.86
C ARG A 221 11.80 -2.81 -13.14
N ARG A 222 13.02 -2.30 -13.06
CA ARG A 222 13.33 -0.90 -13.43
C ARG A 222 13.15 -0.69 -14.92
N PHE A 223 12.50 0.39 -15.28
CA PHE A 223 12.45 0.90 -16.64
C PHE A 223 13.62 1.87 -16.80
N THR A 224 14.26 1.83 -17.96
CA THR A 224 15.44 2.65 -18.29
C THR A 224 15.18 3.42 -19.54
#